data_AF-A0A397FSE4-F1
#
_entry.id   AF-A0A397FSE4-F1
#
_cell.length_a   1.000
_cell.length_b   1.000
_cell.length_c   1.000
_cell.angle_alpha   90.00
_cell.angle_beta   90.00
_cell.angle_gamma   90.00
#
_symmetry.space_group_name_H-M   'P 1'
#
loop_
_entity.id
_entity.type
_entity.pdbx_description
1 polymer ?
#
loop_
_entity_poly.entity_id
_entity_poly.type
_entity_poly.pdbx_seq_one_letter_code
_entity_poly.pdbx_strand_id
1 'polypeptide(L)'
;MSELFSLIDDKFSKEHNEQQWTYSLHFNLVFNKRIIKYLTVTDYTWTKKGRETITKELIINIFKEALNEAILAPEPKKNPHWKRDHFVPQRIPFDDKKYKLVFWFKDGTDNHLWVKNCHQQD
;
A
#
# COMPACT_ATOMS: atom_id res chain seq x y z
N MET A 1 21.97 6.42 -10.51
CA MET A 1 21.26 5.88 -9.34
C MET A 1 20.44 4.70 -9.82
N SER A 2 20.53 3.53 -9.18
CA SER A 2 19.65 2.40 -9.51
C SER A 2 18.20 2.83 -9.27
N GLU A 3 17.31 2.56 -10.23
CA GLU A 3 15.88 2.71 -9.99
C GLU A 3 15.48 1.78 -8.83
N LEU A 4 14.85 2.34 -7.80
CA LEU A 4 14.44 1.61 -6.59
C LEU A 4 13.25 0.69 -6.84
N PHE A 5 12.47 0.95 -7.88
CA PHE A 5 11.31 0.18 -8.27
C PHE A 5 11.00 0.43 -9.74
N SER A 6 10.27 -0.49 -10.37
CA SER A 6 9.83 -0.39 -11.76
C SER A 6 8.35 -0.74 -11.86
N LEU A 7 7.60 -0.01 -12.72
CA LEU A 7 6.21 -0.35 -13.04
C LEU A 7 6.21 -1.57 -13.98
N ILE A 8 5.54 -2.65 -13.58
CA ILE A 8 5.50 -3.92 -14.34
C ILE A 8 4.11 -4.27 -14.88
N ASP A 9 3.04 -3.66 -14.35
CA ASP A 9 1.67 -3.82 -14.82
C ASP A 9 0.88 -2.55 -14.56
N ASP A 10 0.14 -2.07 -15.56
CA ASP A 10 -0.77 -0.93 -15.46
C ASP A 10 -2.09 -1.32 -16.12
N LYS A 11 -3.14 -1.52 -15.32
CA LYS A 11 -4.42 -1.98 -15.83
C LYS A 11 -5.61 -1.41 -15.09
N PHE A 12 -6.69 -1.22 -15.85
CA PHE A 12 -7.99 -0.95 -15.29
C PHE A 12 -8.69 -2.27 -14.92
N SER A 13 -9.05 -2.44 -13.65
CA SER A 13 -9.87 -3.57 -13.23
C SER A 13 -11.35 -3.25 -13.36
N LYS A 14 -12.04 -3.92 -14.30
CA LYS A 14 -13.50 -3.82 -14.42
C LYS A 14 -14.24 -4.40 -13.21
N GLU A 15 -13.67 -5.43 -12.58
CA GLU A 15 -14.27 -6.08 -11.40
C GLU A 15 -14.29 -5.15 -10.18
N HIS A 16 -13.24 -4.34 -10.01
CA HIS A 16 -13.09 -3.45 -8.86
C HIS A 16 -13.35 -1.98 -9.21
N ASN A 17 -13.54 -1.67 -10.50
CA ASN A 17 -13.74 -0.33 -11.05
C ASN A 17 -12.67 0.67 -10.57
N GLU A 18 -11.41 0.26 -10.66
CA GLU A 18 -10.24 1.01 -10.20
C GLU A 18 -9.04 0.77 -11.13
N GLN A 19 -8.21 1.79 -11.32
CA GLN A 19 -6.90 1.66 -11.97
C GLN A 19 -5.91 1.03 -10.98
N GLN A 20 -5.08 0.11 -11.47
CA GLN A 20 -4.13 -0.67 -10.68
C GLN A 20 -2.73 -0.58 -11.30
N TRP A 21 -1.76 -0.17 -10.48
CA TRP A 21 -0.35 -0.11 -10.86
C TRP A 21 0.44 -1.09 -10.01
N THR A 22 1.03 -2.10 -10.62
CA THR A 22 1.90 -3.06 -9.92
C THR A 22 3.36 -2.72 -10.17
N TYR A 23 4.10 -2.56 -9.08
CA TYR A 23 5.51 -2.26 -9.05
C TYR A 23 6.31 -3.48 -8.61
N SER A 24 7.45 -3.71 -9.27
CA SER A 24 8.52 -4.55 -8.74
C SER A 24 9.45 -3.69 -7.89
N LEU A 25 9.79 -4.17 -6.69
CA LEU A 25 10.68 -3.49 -5.76
C LEU A 25 12.11 -4.01 -5.94
N HIS A 26 13.07 -3.11 -6.15
CA HIS A 26 14.49 -3.43 -6.30
C HIS A 26 15.29 -3.21 -5.00
N PHE A 27 14.59 -2.99 -3.88
CA PHE A 27 15.16 -2.91 -2.53
C PHE A 27 14.58 -4.00 -1.64
N ASN A 28 15.28 -4.33 -0.55
CA ASN A 28 14.83 -5.33 0.41
C ASN A 28 13.77 -4.72 1.33
N LEU A 29 12.49 -4.87 0.96
CA LEU A 29 11.37 -4.56 1.82
C LEU A 29 10.99 -5.79 2.63
N VAL A 30 11.12 -5.72 3.96
CA VAL A 30 10.60 -6.73 4.87
C VAL A 30 9.37 -6.17 5.57
N PHE A 31 8.25 -6.87 5.55
CA PHE A 31 7.04 -6.49 6.29
C PHE A 31 6.41 -7.71 6.94
N ASN A 32 6.07 -7.63 8.23
CA ASN A 32 5.56 -8.78 8.99
C ASN A 32 6.43 -10.04 8.83
N LYS A 33 7.76 -9.86 8.86
CA LYS A 33 8.79 -10.92 8.68
C LYS A 33 8.78 -11.61 7.31
N ARG A 34 8.17 -10.99 6.29
CA ARG A 34 8.12 -11.50 4.92
C ARG A 34 8.80 -10.53 3.97
N ILE A 35 9.53 -11.07 2.99
CA ILE A 35 10.16 -10.28 1.94
C ILE A 35 9.09 -9.91 0.92
N ILE A 36 8.88 -8.61 0.73
CA ILE A 36 7.93 -8.06 -0.23
C ILE A 36 8.69 -7.70 -1.50
N LYS A 37 8.26 -8.28 -2.62
CA LYS A 37 8.85 -8.07 -3.95
C LYS A 37 7.98 -7.18 -4.83
N TYR A 38 6.68 -7.14 -4.53
CA TYR A 38 5.70 -6.46 -5.36
C TYR A 38 4.75 -5.61 -4.54
N LEU A 39 4.33 -4.50 -5.14
CA LEU A 39 3.35 -3.60 -4.54
C LEU A 39 2.36 -3.18 -5.62
N THR A 40 1.06 -3.43 -5.40
CA THR A 40 -0.01 -2.89 -6.25
C THR A 40 -0.63 -1.69 -5.56
N VAL A 41 -0.65 -0.53 -6.22
CA VAL A 41 -1.35 0.69 -5.78
C VAL A 41 -2.63 0.84 -6.61
N THR A 42 -3.74 1.22 -5.99
CA THR A 42 -4.99 1.53 -6.70
C THR A 42 -5.41 2.99 -6.57
N ASP A 43 -6.20 3.48 -7.53
CA ASP A 43 -6.68 4.87 -7.59
C ASP A 43 -7.90 5.17 -6.70
N TYR A 44 -8.34 4.22 -5.88
CA TYR A 44 -9.56 4.32 -5.08
C TYR A 44 -9.67 5.61 -4.25
N THR A 45 -8.54 6.18 -3.80
CA THR A 45 -8.51 7.43 -3.03
C THR A 45 -8.82 8.70 -3.81
N TRP A 46 -8.55 8.72 -5.11
CA TRP A 46 -8.64 9.93 -5.94
C TRP A 46 -10.07 10.42 -6.18
N THR A 47 -11.06 9.61 -5.78
CA THR A 47 -12.48 9.88 -5.97
C THR A 47 -13.14 10.62 -4.79
N LYS A 48 -12.44 10.87 -3.67
CA LYS A 48 -13.02 11.45 -2.45
C LYS A 48 -12.57 12.89 -2.19
N LYS A 49 -13.54 13.81 -2.07
CA LYS A 49 -13.33 15.24 -1.78
C LYS A 49 -12.62 15.43 -0.42
N GLY A 50 -11.62 16.32 -0.37
CA GLY A 50 -10.89 16.65 0.87
C GLY A 50 -9.76 15.69 1.25
N ARG A 51 -9.36 14.79 0.34
CA ARG A 51 -8.15 13.96 0.51
C ARG A 51 -7.09 14.41 -0.48
N GLU A 52 -5.96 14.88 0.03
CA GLU A 52 -4.82 15.23 -0.83
C GLU A 52 -4.27 13.98 -1.50
N THR A 53 -4.20 14.04 -2.83
CA THR A 53 -3.63 13.00 -3.67
C THR A 53 -2.15 12.87 -3.37
N ILE A 54 -1.75 11.72 -2.82
CA ILE A 54 -0.33 11.40 -2.70
C ILE A 54 0.15 10.56 -3.89
N THR A 55 1.42 10.71 -4.24
CA THR A 55 1.99 10.02 -5.39
C THR A 55 2.27 8.54 -5.10
N LYS A 56 2.36 7.72 -6.15
CA LYS A 56 2.62 6.27 -6.01
C LYS A 56 4.04 6.04 -5.49
N GLU A 57 4.95 6.89 -5.93
CA GLU A 57 6.33 6.99 -5.50
C GLU A 57 6.41 7.29 -4.00
N LEU A 58 5.58 8.22 -3.49
CA LEU A 58 5.50 8.51 -2.05
C LEU A 58 4.99 7.31 -1.26
N ILE A 59 3.98 6.58 -1.76
CA ILE A 59 3.53 5.33 -1.14
C ILE A 59 4.69 4.35 -1.02
N ILE A 60 5.43 4.11 -2.10
CA ILE A 60 6.55 3.17 -2.11
C ILE A 60 7.66 3.63 -1.15
N ASN A 61 7.94 4.92 -1.07
CA ASN A 61 8.92 5.48 -0.13
C ASN A 61 8.47 5.32 1.33
N ILE A 62 7.18 5.50 1.64
CA ILE A 62 6.62 5.20 2.97
C ILE A 62 6.85 3.72 3.32
N PHE A 63 6.64 2.81 2.37
CA PHE A 63 6.93 1.39 2.60
C PHE A 63 8.42 1.14 2.88
N LYS A 64 9.29 1.77 2.10
CA LYS A 64 10.74 1.63 2.21
C LYS A 64 11.30 2.18 3.53
N GLU A 65 10.82 3.33 3.99
CA GLU A 65 11.46 4.04 5.10
C GLU A 65 10.71 3.90 6.42
N ALA A 66 9.37 3.87 6.39
CA ALA A 66 8.56 3.85 7.60
C ALA A 66 7.97 2.47 7.94
N LEU A 67 7.74 1.61 6.94
CA LEU A 67 7.16 0.28 7.15
C LEU A 67 8.14 -0.88 6.92
N ASN A 68 9.38 -0.58 6.55
CA ASN A 68 10.39 -1.62 6.42
C ASN A 68 10.72 -2.21 7.80
N GLU A 69 10.79 -3.53 7.86
CA GLU A 69 10.91 -4.36 9.06
C GLU A 69 9.75 -4.22 10.07
N ALA A 70 8.71 -3.46 9.73
CA ALA A 70 7.58 -3.24 10.63
C ALA A 70 6.79 -4.54 10.88
N ILE A 71 6.37 -4.72 12.13
CA ILE A 71 5.46 -5.79 12.55
C ILE A 71 4.15 -5.14 13.00
N LEU A 72 3.10 -5.29 12.19
CA LEU A 72 1.78 -4.75 12.44
C LEU A 72 0.75 -5.88 12.55
N ALA A 73 -0.14 -5.75 13.52
CA ALA A 73 -1.36 -6.55 13.56
C ALA A 73 -2.38 -6.00 12.55
N PRO A 74 -3.14 -6.87 11.86
CA PRO A 74 -4.26 -6.40 11.06
C PRO A 74 -5.33 -5.76 11.97
N GLU A 75 -6.09 -4.81 11.43
CA GLU A 75 -7.25 -4.29 12.16
C GLU A 75 -8.23 -5.45 12.46
N PRO A 76 -8.89 -5.42 13.64
CA PRO A 76 -10.00 -6.32 13.91
C PRO A 76 -11.01 -6.25 12.76
N LYS A 77 -11.50 -7.40 12.31
CA LYS A 77 -12.49 -7.47 11.23
C LYS A 77 -13.76 -6.74 11.68
N LYS A 78 -13.90 -5.48 11.26
CA LYS A 78 -15.10 -4.66 11.52
C LYS A 78 -16.32 -5.18 10.76
N ASN A 79 -16.11 -6.02 9.75
CA ASN A 79 -17.16 -6.67 9.00
C ASN A 79 -16.78 -8.16 8.80
N PRO A 80 -17.64 -9.12 9.19
CA PRO A 80 -17.38 -10.56 9.03
C PRO A 80 -17.24 -10.99 7.55
N HIS A 81 -17.71 -10.19 6.60
CA HIS A 81 -17.53 -10.44 5.17
C HIS A 81 -16.12 -10.07 4.65
N TRP A 82 -15.29 -9.41 5.47
CA TRP A 82 -13.90 -9.13 5.09
C TRP A 82 -13.10 -10.43 5.08
N LYS A 83 -12.91 -10.97 3.88
CA LYS A 83 -12.08 -12.16 3.65
C LYS A 83 -10.59 -11.90 3.93
N ARG A 84 -10.15 -10.65 3.83
CA ARG A 84 -8.74 -10.24 3.89
C ARG A 84 -8.40 -9.55 5.21
N ASP A 85 -7.19 -9.79 5.69
CA ASP A 85 -6.64 -9.11 6.85
C ASP A 85 -6.08 -7.75 6.41
N HIS A 86 -6.79 -6.69 6.79
CA HIS A 86 -6.44 -5.33 6.40
C HIS A 86 -5.51 -4.71 7.44
N PHE A 87 -4.39 -4.17 6.99
CA PHE A 87 -3.54 -3.30 7.77
C PHE A 87 -3.99 -1.86 7.52
N VAL A 88 -4.48 -1.22 8.59
CA VAL A 88 -4.81 0.21 8.59
C VAL A 88 -4.07 0.87 9.75
N PRO A 89 -2.76 1.10 9.61
CA PRO A 89 -2.06 1.94 10.56
C PRO A 89 -2.77 3.28 10.62
N GLN A 90 -3.20 3.67 11.82
CA GLN A 90 -4.06 4.83 11.97
C GLN A 90 -3.35 6.11 11.54
N ARG A 91 -2.01 6.18 11.66
CA ARG A 91 -1.15 7.30 11.23
C ARG A 91 0.30 6.81 11.03
N ILE A 92 0.80 6.76 9.80
CA ILE A 92 2.23 6.50 9.53
C ILE A 92 2.96 7.84 9.42
N PRO A 93 3.90 8.16 10.33
CA PRO A 93 4.71 9.37 10.20
C PRO A 93 5.72 9.21 9.06
N PHE A 94 5.79 10.19 8.17
CA PHE A 94 6.76 10.28 7.09
C PHE A 94 6.93 11.75 6.68
N ASP A 95 8.15 12.26 6.64
CA ASP A 95 8.49 13.62 6.20
C ASP A 95 7.60 14.72 6.86
N ASP A 96 7.60 14.76 8.20
CA ASP A 96 6.81 15.66 9.06
C ASP A 96 5.28 15.62 8.89
N LYS A 97 4.79 14.67 8.07
CA LYS A 97 3.38 14.45 7.79
C LYS A 97 2.95 13.08 8.30
N LYS A 98 1.64 12.88 8.40
CA LYS A 98 1.07 11.57 8.74
C LYS A 98 0.25 11.08 7.57
N TYR A 99 0.35 9.80 7.26
CA TYR A 99 -0.38 9.18 6.16
C TYR A 99 -1.20 8.02 6.66
N LYS A 100 -2.42 7.90 6.12
CA LYS A 100 -3.27 6.73 6.35
C LYS A 100 -3.20 5.80 5.17
N LEU A 101 -2.49 4.68 5.34
CA LEU A 101 -2.42 3.62 4.35
C LEU A 101 -3.40 2.51 4.71
N VAL A 102 -4.18 2.03 3.73
CA VAL A 102 -4.97 0.80 3.83
C VAL A 102 -4.38 -0.19 2.85
N PHE A 103 -3.88 -1.31 3.37
CA PHE A 103 -3.23 -2.33 2.56
C PHE A 103 -3.40 -3.73 3.14
N TRP A 104 -3.14 -4.77 2.35
CA TRP A 104 -3.20 -6.18 2.74
C TRP A 104 -2.30 -7.02 1.84
N PHE A 105 -2.02 -8.27 2.21
CA PHE A 105 -1.35 -9.22 1.33
C PHE A 105 -2.28 -9.65 0.20
N LYS A 106 -1.84 -9.54 -1.06
CA LYS A 106 -2.63 -9.97 -2.20
C LYS A 106 -2.97 -11.47 -2.07
N ASP A 107 -4.19 -11.82 -2.45
CA ASP A 107 -4.72 -13.18 -2.29
C ASP A 107 -3.77 -14.23 -2.89
N GLY A 108 -3.47 -15.28 -2.11
CA GLY A 108 -2.58 -16.36 -2.53
C GLY A 108 -1.09 -16.01 -2.56
N THR A 109 -0.68 -14.86 -2.02
CA THR A 109 0.73 -14.43 -1.99
C THR A 109 1.15 -13.94 -0.61
N ASP A 110 2.44 -14.07 -0.32
CA ASP A 110 3.08 -13.60 0.91
C ASP A 110 4.16 -12.53 0.66
N ASN A 111 4.43 -12.24 -0.62
CA ASN A 111 5.47 -11.31 -1.08
C ASN A 111 4.90 -10.13 -1.90
N HIS A 112 3.58 -9.97 -1.92
CA HIS A 112 2.91 -8.92 -2.68
C HIS A 112 1.90 -8.19 -1.79
N LEU A 113 2.10 -6.89 -1.60
CA LEU A 113 1.15 -6.03 -0.91
C LEU A 113 0.23 -5.30 -1.89
N TRP A 114 -1.04 -5.23 -1.54
CA TRP A 114 -2.07 -4.45 -2.22
C TRP A 114 -2.43 -3.23 -1.41
N VAL A 115 -2.36 -2.04 -2.00
CA VAL A 115 -2.54 -0.75 -1.33
C VAL A 115 -3.69 0.00 -2.00
N LYS A 116 -4.77 0.23 -1.26
CA LYS A 116 -6.03 0.78 -1.80
C LYS A 116 -6.24 2.26 -1.50
N ASN A 117 -5.86 2.71 -0.31
CA ASN A 117 -6.20 4.03 0.15
C ASN A 117 -4.96 4.62 0.79
N CYS A 118 -4.50 5.74 0.24
CA CYS A 118 -3.52 6.56 0.92
C CYS A 118 -3.82 8.04 0.76
N HIS A 119 -3.84 8.74 1.88
CA HIS A 119 -3.98 10.19 1.95
C HIS A 119 -3.22 10.72 3.17
N GLN A 120 -2.76 11.96 3.07
CA GLN A 120 -2.25 12.70 4.20
C GLN A 120 -3.35 12.90 5.25
N GLN A 121 -2.97 12.89 6.51
CA GLN A 121 -3.78 13.20 7.67
C GLN A 121 -3.07 14.23 8.53
N ASP A 122 -3.84 15.17 9.08
CA ASP A 122 -3.40 16.17 10.06
C ASP A 122 -3.03 15.53 11.42
#